data_AF-A0A7Y4T078-F1
#
_entry.id   AF-A0A7Y4T078-F1
#
_cell.length_a   1.000
_cell.length_b   1.000
_cell.length_c   1.000
_cell.angle_alpha   90.00
_cell.angle_beta   90.00
_cell.angle_gamma   90.00
#
_symmetry.space_group_name_H-M   'P 1'
#
loop_
_entity.id
_entity.type
_entity.pdbx_description
1 polymer ?
#
loop_
_entity_poly.entity_id
_entity_poly.type
_entity_poly.pdbx_seq_one_letter_code
_entity_poly.pdbx_strand_id
1 'polypeptide(L)'
;MHRTDMHSRARRGAALLFSVMAVMVVSILAAGFLQISLAVTRRLNSSADTAQALNLAEAGLAEAYTGLAQARTGNVGSEAAPAVFGSGLLWVEATEHASGLVELECTAMYGTGRATLGLVCEPVGLGIGSLGFFISDSVRLNPDVRLDSYDSSQGKYAGQVNTPLNNQGTVGSNNDISIAAGGLIFGDVVFGPMGKVDVASGAIVTGGTSARPELEIPPPIDVPDIALARALKYTSGTPMVVPPGEAGYQGVDIGKNTKLILKGPLTAVVGSLSLRIGAELVFDTTDGPIELFVTESLDLASSSVVSTTTQVTSDSLILVAAPAGKTVNFGAKSQFYGFIYAPEAEVHVAAQYELYGGLVCKALQLAAKGRLHYDLALGATLEAQIPVLHSWRVVDLPQALAARRIDPFKLLGFDPKLLLPPAESHHDQVLDVRYLEKNGGSASYFGSESDFDWSQVNELLYGVRDGTAFYLPEDYALRDTVANDPLVDLVGSSMTSKELRDALIAAAPVSVEALEAACLRDPPMNKGDLDSVLRIHQPLSDSVLSAAIGSASLDSSSLTNILLDHSPLSPDVLSAALNRNPPLSISDLTGLLIKQ
;
A
#
# COMPACT_ATOMS: atom_id res chain seq x y z
N MET A 1 -97.74 29.96 -51.56
CA MET A 1 -97.28 28.93 -50.60
C MET A 1 -95.89 28.42 -51.05
N HIS A 2 -94.81 29.19 -50.87
CA HIS A 2 -93.41 28.74 -51.03
C HIS A 2 -92.47 29.90 -50.65
N ARG A 3 -92.25 30.10 -49.35
CA ARG A 3 -91.27 31.06 -48.85
C ARG A 3 -90.78 30.64 -47.45
N THR A 4 -90.05 29.53 -47.37
CA THR A 4 -89.31 29.12 -46.17
C THR A 4 -88.38 27.95 -46.52
N ASP A 5 -87.24 28.20 -47.18
CA ASP A 5 -86.17 27.17 -47.25
C ASP A 5 -84.75 27.70 -47.54
N MET A 6 -84.53 29.02 -47.60
CA MET A 6 -83.20 29.57 -47.93
C MET A 6 -82.30 29.85 -46.71
N HIS A 7 -82.79 29.72 -45.48
CA HIS A 7 -81.99 29.96 -44.27
C HIS A 7 -81.29 28.70 -43.70
N SER A 8 -81.57 27.49 -44.21
CA SER A 8 -80.95 26.26 -43.69
C SER A 8 -79.62 25.89 -44.37
N ARG A 9 -79.34 26.39 -45.58
CA ARG A 9 -78.08 26.11 -46.31
C ARG A 9 -76.89 26.96 -45.84
N ALA A 10 -77.12 28.20 -45.39
CA ALA A 10 -76.05 29.08 -44.89
C ALA A 10 -75.50 28.67 -43.50
N ARG A 11 -76.27 27.91 -42.70
CA ARG A 11 -75.84 27.46 -41.37
C ARG A 11 -74.97 26.18 -41.38
N ARG A 12 -74.91 25.46 -42.51
CA ARG A 12 -74.12 24.22 -42.62
C ARG A 12 -72.61 24.44 -42.81
N GLY A 13 -72.21 25.61 -43.33
CA GLY A 13 -70.78 25.95 -43.50
C GLY A 13 -70.10 26.40 -42.20
N ALA A 14 -70.83 27.12 -41.34
CA ALA A 14 -70.27 27.62 -40.07
C ALA A 14 -69.95 26.48 -39.08
N ALA A 15 -70.78 25.45 -39.01
CA ALA A 15 -70.56 24.29 -38.14
C ALA A 15 -69.26 23.53 -38.48
N LEU A 16 -68.93 23.42 -39.77
CA LEU A 16 -67.72 22.76 -40.24
C LEU A 16 -66.46 23.56 -39.87
N LEU A 17 -66.49 24.89 -40.00
CA LEU A 17 -65.39 25.76 -39.56
C LEU A 17 -65.14 25.63 -38.06
N PHE A 18 -66.20 25.68 -37.23
CA PHE A 18 -66.05 25.50 -35.79
C PHE A 18 -65.53 24.11 -35.42
N SER A 19 -65.96 23.04 -36.11
CA SER A 19 -65.42 21.69 -35.87
C SER A 19 -63.95 21.58 -36.25
N VAL A 20 -63.52 22.18 -37.37
CA VAL A 20 -62.12 22.15 -37.80
C VAL A 20 -61.24 22.97 -36.85
N MET A 21 -61.70 24.14 -36.40
CA MET A 21 -61.01 24.92 -35.37
C MET A 21 -60.89 24.14 -34.06
N ALA A 22 -61.96 23.48 -33.62
CA ALA A 22 -61.93 22.66 -32.41
C ALA A 22 -60.93 21.49 -32.53
N VAL A 23 -60.91 20.78 -33.66
CA VAL A 23 -59.94 19.70 -33.92
C VAL A 23 -58.52 20.24 -33.94
N MET A 24 -58.25 21.36 -34.61
CA MET A 24 -56.91 21.97 -34.62
C MET A 24 -56.42 22.34 -33.20
N VAL A 25 -57.29 22.93 -32.37
CA VAL A 25 -56.94 23.27 -30.98
C VAL A 25 -56.62 22.00 -30.17
N VAL A 26 -57.43 20.95 -30.30
CA VAL A 26 -57.19 19.67 -29.63
C VAL A 26 -55.89 19.03 -30.12
N SER A 27 -55.60 19.06 -31.42
CA SER A 27 -54.34 18.53 -31.98
C SER A 27 -53.11 19.29 -31.48
N ILE A 28 -53.17 20.62 -31.39
CA ILE A 28 -52.08 21.43 -30.83
C ILE A 28 -51.85 21.10 -29.35
N LEU A 29 -52.93 20.97 -28.57
CA LEU A 29 -52.84 20.57 -27.16
C LEU A 29 -52.26 19.16 -27.00
N ALA A 30 -52.71 18.20 -27.81
CA ALA A 30 -52.19 16.83 -27.80
C ALA A 30 -50.69 16.78 -28.16
N ALA A 31 -50.27 17.54 -29.17
CA ALA A 31 -48.86 17.68 -29.52
C ALA A 31 -48.04 18.31 -28.38
N GLY A 32 -48.58 19.35 -27.72
CA GLY A 32 -47.96 19.96 -26.55
C GLY A 32 -47.80 18.99 -25.37
N PHE A 33 -48.84 18.23 -25.04
CA PHE A 33 -48.78 17.20 -23.99
C PHE A 33 -47.77 16.10 -24.33
N LEU A 34 -47.71 15.66 -25.59
CA LEU A 34 -46.74 14.67 -26.03
C LEU A 34 -45.30 15.19 -25.89
N GLN A 35 -45.04 16.45 -26.26
CA GLN A 35 -43.73 17.08 -26.09
C GLN A 35 -43.33 17.18 -24.62
N ILE A 36 -44.26 17.59 -23.74
CA ILE A 36 -44.02 17.65 -22.29
C ILE A 36 -43.75 16.24 -21.74
N SER A 37 -44.55 15.25 -22.11
CA SER A 37 -44.36 13.86 -21.68
C SER A 37 -43.00 13.33 -22.10
N LEU A 38 -42.59 13.55 -23.35
CA LEU A 38 -41.27 13.15 -23.85
C LEU A 38 -40.13 13.88 -23.11
N ALA A 39 -40.30 15.17 -22.81
CA ALA A 39 -39.32 15.93 -22.04
C ALA A 39 -39.19 15.42 -20.60
N VAL A 40 -40.32 15.08 -19.94
CA VAL A 40 -40.32 14.48 -18.60
C VAL A 40 -39.66 13.11 -18.61
N THR A 41 -40.02 12.23 -19.55
CA THR A 41 -39.38 10.91 -19.68
C THR A 41 -37.88 11.03 -19.91
N ARG A 42 -37.42 11.96 -20.76
CA ARG A 42 -35.98 12.21 -20.95
C ARG A 42 -35.28 12.69 -19.69
N ARG A 43 -35.92 13.58 -18.91
CA ARG A 43 -35.38 14.05 -17.62
C ARG A 43 -35.31 12.93 -16.60
N LEU A 44 -36.35 12.09 -16.50
CA LEU A 44 -36.37 10.95 -15.59
C LEU A 44 -35.28 9.93 -15.95
N ASN A 45 -35.15 9.58 -17.22
CA ASN A 45 -34.10 8.68 -17.67
C ASN A 45 -32.71 9.26 -17.43
N SER A 46 -32.49 10.54 -17.75
CA SER A 46 -31.19 11.19 -17.49
C SER A 46 -30.88 11.28 -16.00
N SER A 47 -31.89 11.49 -15.15
CA SER A 47 -31.73 11.47 -13.70
C SER A 47 -31.38 10.08 -13.18
N ALA A 48 -32.05 9.03 -13.70
CA ALA A 48 -31.76 7.64 -13.35
C ALA A 48 -30.33 7.25 -13.80
N ASP A 49 -29.96 7.60 -15.02
CA ASP A 49 -28.61 7.36 -15.56
C ASP A 49 -27.54 8.08 -14.71
N THR A 50 -27.82 9.30 -14.25
CA THR A 50 -26.88 10.07 -13.41
C THR A 50 -26.71 9.42 -12.03
N ALA A 51 -27.79 8.93 -11.42
CA ALA A 51 -27.71 8.19 -10.17
C ALA A 51 -26.93 6.87 -10.34
N GLN A 52 -27.11 6.17 -11.46
CA GLN A 52 -26.33 4.96 -11.75
C GLN A 52 -24.85 5.27 -11.97
N ALA A 53 -24.52 6.35 -12.67
CA ALA A 53 -23.15 6.79 -12.84
C ALA A 53 -22.49 7.16 -11.49
N LEU A 54 -23.24 7.78 -10.57
CA LEU A 54 -22.75 8.08 -9.22
C LEU A 54 -22.41 6.79 -8.44
N ASN A 55 -23.34 5.83 -8.39
CA ASN A 55 -23.11 4.54 -7.72
C ASN A 55 -21.92 3.78 -8.35
N LEU A 56 -21.77 3.90 -9.66
CA LEU A 56 -20.65 3.31 -10.39
C LEU A 56 -19.32 3.96 -10.00
N ALA A 57 -19.29 5.28 -9.83
CA ALA A 57 -18.11 5.99 -9.32
C ALA A 57 -17.78 5.59 -7.88
N GLU A 58 -18.79 5.40 -7.01
CA GLU A 58 -18.59 4.91 -5.65
C GLU A 58 -18.00 3.49 -5.64
N ALA A 59 -18.48 2.61 -6.53
CA ALA A 59 -17.92 1.27 -6.68
C ALA A 59 -16.46 1.31 -7.15
N GLY A 60 -16.12 2.21 -8.07
CA GLY A 60 -14.73 2.43 -8.51
C GLY A 60 -13.83 2.88 -7.36
N LEU A 61 -14.26 3.90 -6.59
CA LEU A 61 -13.51 4.37 -5.42
C LEU A 61 -13.34 3.27 -4.36
N ALA A 62 -14.38 2.47 -4.09
CA ALA A 62 -14.28 1.37 -3.13
C ALA A 62 -13.28 0.29 -3.58
N GLU A 63 -13.25 -0.02 -4.88
CA GLU A 63 -12.29 -0.93 -5.47
C GLU A 63 -10.85 -0.39 -5.35
N ALA A 64 -10.64 0.87 -5.74
CA ALA A 64 -9.35 1.55 -5.65
C ALA A 64 -8.82 1.63 -4.20
N TYR A 65 -9.69 1.97 -3.26
CA TYR A 65 -9.39 1.99 -1.82
C TYR A 65 -9.01 0.59 -1.30
N THR A 66 -9.67 -0.46 -1.79
CA THR A 66 -9.28 -1.86 -1.50
C THR A 66 -7.95 -2.21 -2.16
N GLY A 67 -7.67 -1.67 -3.35
CA GLY A 67 -6.37 -1.78 -4.01
C GLY A 67 -5.24 -1.23 -3.14
N LEU A 68 -5.43 -0.03 -2.57
CA LEU A 68 -4.47 0.56 -1.63
C LEU A 68 -4.26 -0.31 -0.37
N ALA A 69 -5.32 -0.94 0.14
CA ALA A 69 -5.24 -1.90 1.25
C ALA A 69 -4.39 -3.14 0.90
N GLN A 70 -4.27 -3.47 -0.39
CA GLN A 70 -3.49 -4.58 -0.92
C GLN A 70 -2.11 -4.12 -1.47
N ALA A 71 -1.67 -2.92 -1.10
CA ALA A 71 -0.43 -2.30 -1.59
C ALA A 71 -0.36 -2.14 -3.12
N ARG A 72 -1.50 -1.92 -3.79
CA ARG A 72 -1.56 -1.51 -5.20
C ARG A 72 -1.54 0.02 -5.32
N THR A 73 -1.37 0.54 -6.53
CA THR A 73 -1.38 1.99 -6.83
C THR A 73 -2.65 2.72 -6.39
N GLY A 74 -3.79 2.02 -6.29
CA GLY A 74 -5.12 2.62 -6.20
C GLY A 74 -5.71 3.02 -7.56
N ASN A 75 -4.95 2.91 -8.66
CA ASN A 75 -5.49 3.09 -10.01
C ASN A 75 -6.34 1.88 -10.40
N VAL A 76 -7.50 2.14 -11.02
CA VAL A 76 -8.40 1.10 -11.54
C VAL A 76 -8.79 1.48 -12.96
N GLY A 77 -8.20 0.81 -13.95
CA GLY A 77 -8.31 1.16 -15.36
C GLY A 77 -7.74 2.54 -15.66
N SER A 78 -8.01 3.03 -16.87
CA SER A 78 -7.66 4.39 -17.31
C SER A 78 -8.71 4.91 -18.29
N GLU A 79 -8.67 6.20 -18.65
CA GLU A 79 -9.57 6.72 -19.69
C GLU A 79 -9.39 5.97 -21.04
N ALA A 80 -8.16 5.54 -21.35
CA ALA A 80 -7.83 4.78 -22.56
C ALA A 80 -8.21 3.29 -22.48
N ALA A 81 -8.31 2.74 -21.27
CA ALA A 81 -8.71 1.36 -21.01
C ALA A 81 -9.55 1.28 -19.72
N PRO A 82 -10.82 1.72 -19.75
CA PRO A 82 -11.63 1.81 -18.55
C PRO A 82 -12.11 0.43 -18.10
N ALA A 83 -12.38 0.29 -16.81
CA ALA A 83 -12.99 -0.90 -16.25
C ALA A 83 -14.49 -0.96 -16.58
N VAL A 84 -15.01 -2.15 -16.89
CA VAL A 84 -16.43 -2.38 -17.16
C VAL A 84 -17.14 -2.95 -15.94
N PHE A 85 -18.23 -2.33 -15.51
CA PHE A 85 -19.06 -2.84 -14.43
C PHE A 85 -20.55 -2.72 -14.79
N GLY A 86 -21.17 -3.88 -15.03
CA GLY A 86 -22.55 -3.95 -15.54
C GLY A 86 -22.68 -3.38 -16.95
N SER A 87 -23.44 -2.29 -17.10
CA SER A 87 -23.63 -1.59 -18.39
C SER A 87 -23.01 -0.18 -18.39
N GLY A 88 -22.13 0.10 -17.44
CA GLY A 88 -21.33 1.31 -17.41
C GLY A 88 -19.85 0.99 -17.46
N LEU A 89 -19.06 2.06 -17.54
CA LEU A 89 -17.61 2.01 -17.42
C LEU A 89 -17.15 3.03 -16.39
N LEU A 90 -16.00 2.76 -15.78
CA LEU A 90 -15.36 3.62 -14.80
C LEU A 90 -13.85 3.55 -14.94
N TRP A 91 -13.16 4.54 -14.42
CA TRP A 91 -11.74 4.44 -14.09
C TRP A 91 -11.45 5.26 -12.84
N VAL A 92 -10.34 4.95 -12.17
CA VAL A 92 -9.85 5.66 -10.99
C VAL A 92 -8.42 6.07 -11.22
N GLU A 93 -8.14 7.36 -11.00
CA GLU A 93 -6.79 7.93 -10.99
C GLU A 93 -6.39 8.20 -9.54
N ALA A 94 -5.25 7.64 -9.14
CA ALA A 94 -4.64 7.81 -7.83
C ALA A 94 -3.47 8.79 -7.95
N THR A 95 -3.50 9.86 -7.16
CA THR A 95 -2.43 10.86 -7.06
C THR A 95 -1.88 10.86 -5.64
N GLU A 96 -0.60 10.51 -5.48
CA GLU A 96 0.09 10.60 -4.19
C GLU A 96 0.60 12.02 -3.97
N HIS A 97 0.32 12.57 -2.79
CA HIS A 97 0.76 13.90 -2.36
C HIS A 97 2.04 13.80 -1.54
N ALA A 98 2.83 14.88 -1.50
CA ALA A 98 4.07 14.95 -0.72
C ALA A 98 3.87 14.73 0.81
N SER A 99 2.63 14.81 1.30
CA SER A 99 2.26 14.49 2.69
C SER A 99 2.04 12.99 2.94
N GLY A 100 2.23 12.13 1.93
CA GLY A 100 1.90 10.71 2.00
C GLY A 100 0.41 10.38 1.86
N LEU A 101 -0.46 11.38 1.63
CA LEU A 101 -1.88 11.13 1.35
C LEU A 101 -2.07 10.74 -0.12
N VAL A 102 -3.00 9.84 -0.39
CA VAL A 102 -3.41 9.46 -1.75
C VAL A 102 -4.80 10.01 -2.03
N GLU A 103 -4.92 10.74 -3.14
CA GLU A 103 -6.19 11.22 -3.68
C GLU A 103 -6.63 10.31 -4.82
N LEU A 104 -7.78 9.68 -4.66
CA LEU A 104 -8.43 8.83 -5.65
C LEU A 104 -9.56 9.62 -6.33
N GLU A 105 -9.50 9.82 -7.63
CA GLU A 105 -10.58 10.41 -8.42
C GLU A 105 -11.17 9.37 -9.38
N CYS A 106 -12.43 9.01 -9.17
CA CYS A 106 -13.15 8.08 -10.02
C CYS A 106 -14.08 8.82 -10.98
N THR A 107 -13.92 8.59 -12.28
CA THR A 107 -14.90 9.02 -13.29
C THR A 107 -15.70 7.81 -13.78
N ALA A 108 -17.02 7.93 -13.76
CA ALA A 108 -17.92 6.85 -14.16
C ALA A 108 -19.03 7.31 -15.10
N MET A 109 -19.44 6.42 -15.99
CA MET A 109 -20.36 6.70 -17.09
C MET A 109 -21.38 5.58 -17.28
N TYR A 110 -22.67 5.92 -17.27
CA TYR A 110 -23.78 4.98 -17.49
C TYR A 110 -24.86 5.64 -18.36
N GLY A 111 -25.20 5.04 -19.51
CA GLY A 111 -26.16 5.64 -20.44
C GLY A 111 -25.80 7.09 -20.78
N THR A 112 -26.69 8.03 -20.46
CA THR A 112 -26.46 9.49 -20.62
C THR A 112 -25.88 10.18 -19.39
N GLY A 113 -25.79 9.47 -18.27
CA GLY A 113 -25.33 9.94 -16.97
C GLY A 113 -23.82 9.84 -16.83
N ARG A 114 -23.26 10.78 -16.07
CA ARG A 114 -21.83 10.92 -15.80
C ARG A 114 -21.67 11.39 -14.36
N ALA A 115 -20.67 10.90 -13.66
CA ALA A 115 -20.29 11.38 -12.34
C ALA A 115 -18.78 11.26 -12.17
N THR A 116 -18.19 12.20 -11.43
CA THR A 116 -16.83 12.10 -10.93
C THR A 116 -16.87 12.28 -9.41
N LEU A 117 -16.20 11.40 -8.69
CA LEU A 117 -16.09 11.42 -7.24
C LEU A 117 -14.62 11.42 -6.84
N GLY A 118 -14.31 12.10 -5.74
CA GLY A 118 -12.97 12.17 -5.17
C GLY A 118 -12.96 11.62 -3.75
N LEU A 119 -11.89 10.93 -3.39
CA LEU A 119 -11.64 10.38 -2.07
C LEU A 119 -10.19 10.68 -1.70
N VAL A 120 -9.95 11.22 -0.51
CA VAL A 120 -8.59 11.37 0.02
C VAL A 120 -8.44 10.37 1.16
N CYS A 121 -7.44 9.52 1.06
CA CYS A 121 -7.09 8.56 2.09
C CYS A 121 -5.60 8.59 2.40
N GLU A 122 -5.26 8.17 3.59
CA GLU A 122 -3.90 7.85 3.97
C GLU A 122 -3.68 6.38 3.66
N PRO A 123 -2.74 6.03 2.76
CA PRO A 123 -2.39 4.64 2.50
C PRO A 123 -1.99 3.99 3.83
N VAL A 124 -2.28 2.69 3.95
CA VAL A 124 -2.18 1.89 5.19
C VAL A 124 -1.08 2.42 6.11
N GLY A 125 -1.49 3.07 7.20
CA GLY A 125 -0.57 3.44 8.26
C GLY A 125 0.12 2.19 8.78
N LEU A 126 1.40 2.31 9.14
CA LEU A 126 2.14 1.22 9.79
C LEU A 126 1.34 0.78 11.02
N GLY A 127 0.61 -0.34 10.90
CA GLY A 127 -0.17 -0.88 12.01
C GLY A 127 0.76 -1.07 13.20
N ILE A 128 0.26 -0.92 14.42
CA ILE A 128 1.10 -0.89 15.63
C ILE A 128 2.04 -2.11 15.72
N GLY A 129 1.58 -3.27 15.24
CA GLY A 129 2.38 -4.51 15.14
C GLY A 129 3.59 -4.39 14.21
N SER A 130 3.50 -3.61 13.13
CA SER A 130 4.57 -3.38 12.15
C SER A 130 5.72 -2.51 12.68
N LEU A 131 5.48 -1.76 13.77
CA LEU A 131 6.51 -0.92 14.40
C LEU A 131 7.60 -1.76 15.11
N GLY A 132 7.39 -3.07 15.27
CA GLY A 132 8.34 -3.97 15.92
C GLY A 132 8.49 -3.68 17.42
N PHE A 133 9.69 -3.27 17.82
CA PHE A 133 9.98 -2.79 19.18
C PHE A 133 10.08 -1.26 19.17
N PHE A 134 8.99 -0.57 19.46
CA PHE A 134 8.91 0.89 19.39
C PHE A 134 8.80 1.57 20.76
N ILE A 135 9.57 2.65 20.92
CA ILE A 135 9.67 3.40 22.18
C ILE A 135 9.45 4.89 21.91
N SER A 136 8.44 5.49 22.54
CA SER A 136 8.09 6.90 22.31
C SER A 136 9.12 7.90 22.87
N ASP A 137 9.91 7.51 23.87
CA ASP A 137 11.05 8.26 24.39
C ASP A 137 12.38 7.66 23.90
N SER A 138 13.51 8.15 24.41
CA SER A 138 14.82 7.58 24.10
C SER A 138 14.96 6.14 24.58
N VAL A 139 15.66 5.31 23.81
CA VAL A 139 15.96 3.93 24.21
C VAL A 139 17.43 3.75 24.57
N ARG A 140 17.66 2.97 25.62
CA ARG A 140 19.00 2.51 26.00
C ARG A 140 19.01 0.99 26.12
N LEU A 141 19.65 0.35 25.15
CA LEU A 141 19.88 -1.09 25.18
C LEU A 141 21.14 -1.37 25.99
N ASN A 142 20.99 -2.10 27.10
CA ASN A 142 22.11 -2.50 27.94
C ASN A 142 23.03 -3.53 27.23
N PRO A 143 24.24 -3.81 27.79
CA PRO A 143 25.16 -4.75 27.19
C PRO A 143 24.57 -6.14 26.97
N ASP A 144 25.06 -6.82 25.93
CA ASP A 144 24.67 -8.18 25.54
C ASP A 144 23.18 -8.38 25.23
N VAL A 145 22.44 -7.31 24.91
CA VAL A 145 21.06 -7.40 24.41
C VAL A 145 21.08 -7.99 23.00
N ARG A 146 20.10 -8.86 22.70
CA ARG A 146 19.87 -9.37 21.35
C ARG A 146 18.47 -8.99 20.87
N LEU A 147 18.40 -8.38 19.70
CA LEU A 147 17.16 -8.13 18.97
C LEU A 147 17.28 -8.79 17.60
N ASP A 148 16.29 -9.58 17.22
CA ASP A 148 16.18 -10.15 15.87
C ASP A 148 14.70 -10.33 15.50
N SER A 149 14.42 -11.09 14.46
CA SER A 149 13.05 -11.36 13.99
C SER A 149 12.80 -12.84 13.70
N TYR A 150 11.54 -13.18 13.48
CA TYR A 150 11.07 -14.42 12.90
C TYR A 150 9.63 -14.23 12.40
N ASP A 151 9.07 -15.21 11.71
CA ASP A 151 7.66 -15.20 11.28
C ASP A 151 6.95 -16.44 11.87
N SER A 152 6.06 -16.26 12.85
CA SER A 152 5.35 -17.39 13.46
C SER A 152 4.42 -18.12 12.50
N SER A 153 3.97 -17.47 11.42
CA SER A 153 3.17 -18.11 10.38
C SER A 153 3.97 -19.15 9.58
N GLN A 154 5.31 -18.99 9.53
CA GLN A 154 6.24 -19.89 8.84
C GLN A 154 6.88 -20.94 9.78
N GLY A 155 6.45 -20.98 11.05
CA GLY A 155 6.86 -21.99 12.02
C GLY A 155 7.61 -21.43 13.22
N LYS A 156 8.37 -22.29 13.90
CA LYS A 156 9.02 -21.93 15.17
C LYS A 156 10.30 -21.14 14.96
N TYR A 157 10.57 -20.18 15.85
CA TYR A 157 11.80 -19.38 15.90
C TYR A 157 13.08 -20.21 15.70
N ALA A 158 13.21 -21.35 16.41
CA ALA A 158 14.41 -22.20 16.35
C ALA A 158 14.75 -22.71 14.93
N GLY A 159 13.75 -22.85 14.06
CA GLY A 159 13.95 -23.25 12.66
C GLY A 159 14.32 -22.09 11.73
N GLN A 160 14.23 -20.85 12.21
CA GLN A 160 14.46 -19.63 11.43
C GLN A 160 15.75 -18.90 11.84
N VAL A 161 16.43 -19.34 12.89
CA VAL A 161 17.73 -18.78 13.30
C VAL A 161 18.73 -18.90 12.14
N ASN A 162 19.45 -17.81 11.84
CA ASN A 162 20.38 -17.68 10.71
C ASN A 162 19.72 -17.77 9.32
N THR A 163 18.40 -17.56 9.21
CA THR A 163 17.72 -17.37 7.93
C THR A 163 17.54 -15.88 7.64
N PRO A 164 17.23 -15.49 6.40
CA PRO A 164 16.86 -14.12 6.05
C PRO A 164 15.72 -13.53 6.88
N LEU A 165 14.85 -14.37 7.46
CA LEU A 165 13.75 -13.94 8.35
C LEU A 165 14.23 -13.55 9.74
N ASN A 166 15.45 -13.93 10.13
CA ASN A 166 16.05 -13.59 11.42
C ASN A 166 16.87 -12.29 11.38
N ASN A 167 16.75 -11.53 10.28
CA ASN A 167 17.48 -10.28 10.05
C ASN A 167 16.54 -9.13 9.60
N GLN A 168 15.30 -9.16 10.05
CA GLN A 168 14.23 -8.20 9.74
C GLN A 168 13.62 -7.65 11.03
N GLY A 169 14.38 -7.65 12.13
CA GLY A 169 13.95 -7.01 13.37
C GLY A 169 13.91 -5.50 13.18
N THR A 170 13.03 -4.81 13.89
CA THR A 170 13.01 -3.35 13.88
C THR A 170 12.99 -2.84 15.32
N VAL A 171 13.91 -1.94 15.63
CA VAL A 171 13.85 -1.12 16.85
C VAL A 171 13.60 0.33 16.48
N GLY A 172 12.54 0.88 17.04
CA GLY A 172 12.07 2.22 16.77
C GLY A 172 12.15 3.12 18.01
N SER A 173 12.54 4.38 17.84
CA SER A 173 12.35 5.40 18.85
C SER A 173 11.97 6.74 18.22
N ASN A 174 11.20 7.56 18.92
CA ASN A 174 10.99 8.95 18.55
C ASN A 174 12.15 9.88 18.93
N ASN A 175 13.13 9.40 19.69
CA ASN A 175 14.27 10.16 20.17
C ASN A 175 15.57 9.36 19.96
N ASP A 176 16.60 9.67 20.75
CA ASP A 176 17.90 8.98 20.69
C ASP A 176 17.80 7.47 20.99
N ILE A 177 18.58 6.69 20.24
CA ILE A 177 18.80 5.25 20.47
C ILE A 177 20.26 5.05 20.86
N SER A 178 20.49 4.42 22.01
CA SER A 178 21.84 4.05 22.47
C SER A 178 21.97 2.53 22.62
N ILE A 179 22.95 1.96 21.94
CA ILE A 179 23.24 0.52 21.91
C ILE A 179 24.56 0.29 22.63
N ALA A 180 24.52 -0.34 23.80
CA ALA A 180 25.72 -0.63 24.58
C ALA A 180 26.57 -1.77 23.97
N ALA A 181 27.81 -1.89 24.44
CA ALA A 181 28.78 -2.86 23.93
C ALA A 181 28.23 -4.30 23.99
N GLY A 182 28.48 -5.06 22.91
CA GLY A 182 28.00 -6.43 22.77
C GLY A 182 26.52 -6.57 22.41
N GLY A 183 25.78 -5.45 22.23
CA GLY A 183 24.42 -5.47 21.70
C GLY A 183 24.38 -5.99 20.27
N LEU A 184 23.46 -6.90 19.95
CA LEU A 184 23.27 -7.48 18.64
C LEU A 184 21.87 -7.16 18.13
N ILE A 185 21.76 -6.34 17.09
CA ILE A 185 20.51 -6.01 16.42
C ILE A 185 20.56 -6.58 15.01
N PHE A 186 19.72 -7.59 14.77
CA PHE A 186 19.56 -8.23 13.48
C PHE A 186 18.36 -7.62 12.74
N GLY A 187 18.60 -6.46 12.12
CA GLY A 187 17.62 -5.68 11.39
C GLY A 187 17.83 -4.17 11.58
N ASP A 188 16.76 -3.38 11.41
CA ASP A 188 16.81 -1.93 11.28
C ASP A 188 16.67 -1.19 12.61
N VAL A 189 17.28 -0.01 12.66
CA VAL A 189 17.20 0.94 13.76
C VAL A 189 16.62 2.24 13.22
N VAL A 190 15.41 2.59 13.67
CA VAL A 190 14.69 3.76 13.20
C VAL A 190 14.53 4.75 14.35
N PHE A 191 14.99 5.99 14.17
CA PHE A 191 14.94 7.03 15.21
C PHE A 191 14.11 8.23 14.77
N GLY A 192 13.69 9.10 15.69
CA GLY A 192 12.86 10.26 15.35
C GLY A 192 13.65 11.35 14.60
N PRO A 193 12.97 12.37 14.04
CA PRO A 193 13.58 13.38 13.15
C PRO A 193 14.78 14.12 13.76
N MET A 194 14.77 14.31 15.08
CA MET A 194 15.82 15.01 15.84
C MET A 194 16.71 14.07 16.66
N GLY A 195 16.44 12.77 16.60
CA GLY A 195 17.17 11.76 17.35
C GLY A 195 18.53 11.45 16.71
N LYS A 196 19.32 10.65 17.42
CA LYS A 196 20.55 10.04 16.88
C LYS A 196 20.71 8.61 17.36
N VAL A 197 21.52 7.85 16.65
CA VAL A 197 21.94 6.50 17.05
C VAL A 197 23.37 6.54 17.57
N ASP A 198 23.59 6.05 18.79
CA ASP A 198 24.91 5.82 19.37
C ASP A 198 25.16 4.31 19.48
N VAL A 199 26.11 3.80 18.71
CA VAL A 199 26.48 2.37 18.65
C VAL A 199 27.83 2.18 19.33
N ALA A 200 27.84 1.62 20.54
CA ALA A 200 29.06 1.40 21.29
C ALA A 200 29.97 0.34 20.63
N SER A 201 31.26 0.39 20.96
CA SER A 201 32.24 -0.58 20.45
C SER A 201 31.84 -2.03 20.75
N GLY A 202 31.85 -2.87 19.73
CA GLY A 202 31.48 -4.29 19.82
C GLY A 202 29.98 -4.57 19.75
N ALA A 203 29.13 -3.54 19.62
CA ALA A 203 27.75 -3.73 19.19
C ALA A 203 27.67 -3.95 17.66
N ILE A 204 26.66 -4.66 17.20
CA ILE A 204 26.42 -4.97 15.80
C ILE A 204 24.97 -4.60 15.46
N VAL A 205 24.79 -3.83 14.38
CA VAL A 205 23.52 -3.61 13.70
C VAL A 205 23.71 -4.09 12.27
N THR A 206 22.84 -4.98 11.79
CA THR A 206 22.97 -5.58 10.45
C THR A 206 22.12 -4.88 9.39
N GLY A 207 21.03 -4.23 9.80
CA GLY A 207 20.17 -3.41 8.93
C GLY A 207 20.58 -1.94 8.93
N GLY A 208 19.70 -1.11 8.37
CA GLY A 208 19.90 0.32 8.23
C GLY A 208 19.68 1.09 9.53
N THR A 209 20.28 2.28 9.61
CA THR A 209 19.94 3.28 10.64
C THR A 209 19.34 4.50 9.95
N SER A 210 18.06 4.77 10.15
CA SER A 210 17.36 5.87 9.46
C SER A 210 16.52 6.72 10.40
N ALA A 211 16.43 8.01 10.09
CA ALA A 211 15.52 8.93 10.77
C ALA A 211 14.11 8.82 10.16
N ARG A 212 13.07 8.89 10.99
CA ARG A 212 11.70 9.14 10.53
C ARG A 212 11.56 10.61 10.13
N PRO A 213 10.75 10.92 9.11
CA PRO A 213 10.44 12.31 8.75
C PRO A 213 9.60 13.01 9.82
N GLU A 214 8.79 12.25 10.57
CA GLU A 214 7.92 12.74 11.63
C GLU A 214 7.96 11.85 12.88
N LEU A 215 7.42 12.37 13.98
CA LEU A 215 7.25 11.59 15.21
C LEU A 215 6.09 10.62 15.06
N GLU A 216 6.30 9.39 15.51
CA GLU A 216 5.26 8.37 15.58
C GLU A 216 4.42 8.60 16.84
N ILE A 217 3.09 8.65 16.71
CA ILE A 217 2.19 8.84 17.85
C ILE A 217 1.35 7.57 17.99
N PRO A 218 1.71 6.65 18.91
CA PRO A 218 0.90 5.46 19.13
C PRO A 218 -0.53 5.83 19.56
N PRO A 219 -1.57 5.14 19.04
CA PRO A 219 -2.94 5.43 19.43
C PRO A 219 -3.20 5.17 20.93
N PRO A 220 -4.18 5.84 21.55
CA PRO A 220 -4.54 5.55 22.93
C PRO A 220 -5.22 4.18 23.05
N ILE A 221 -5.09 3.54 24.21
CA ILE A 221 -5.81 2.30 24.53
C ILE A 221 -7.26 2.63 24.89
N ASP A 222 -8.21 2.07 24.16
CA ASP A 222 -9.63 2.06 24.55
C ASP A 222 -9.92 0.84 25.43
N VAL A 223 -10.28 1.06 26.69
CA VAL A 223 -10.49 -0.02 27.66
C VAL A 223 -11.96 -0.44 27.61
N PRO A 224 -12.27 -1.73 27.38
CA PRO A 224 -13.65 -2.21 27.36
C PRO A 224 -14.40 -1.92 28.67
N ASP A 225 -15.67 -1.53 28.57
CA ASP A 225 -16.55 -1.28 29.73
C ASP A 225 -17.03 -2.58 30.38
N ILE A 226 -16.11 -3.28 31.04
CA ILE A 226 -16.35 -4.53 31.78
C ILE A 226 -16.46 -4.24 33.27
N ALA A 227 -17.54 -4.73 33.90
CA ALA A 227 -17.77 -4.54 35.33
C ALA A 227 -16.65 -5.16 36.19
N LEU A 228 -15.96 -4.32 36.97
CA LEU A 228 -14.85 -4.76 37.82
C LEU A 228 -15.35 -5.41 39.11
N ALA A 229 -15.03 -6.68 39.31
CA ALA A 229 -15.16 -7.35 40.60
C ALA A 229 -14.16 -6.78 41.62
N ARG A 230 -14.37 -7.09 42.90
CA ARG A 230 -13.46 -6.67 43.98
C ARG A 230 -12.05 -7.22 43.74
N ALA A 231 -11.06 -6.49 44.27
CA ALA A 231 -9.66 -6.94 44.25
C ALA A 231 -9.52 -8.33 44.86
N LEU A 232 -8.81 -9.20 44.15
CA LEU A 232 -8.60 -10.60 44.49
C LEU A 232 -7.17 -10.82 44.96
N LYS A 233 -7.03 -11.53 46.07
CA LYS A 233 -5.75 -12.06 46.52
C LYS A 233 -5.83 -13.58 46.56
N TYR A 234 -4.98 -14.25 45.79
CA TYR A 234 -5.04 -15.68 45.60
C TYR A 234 -3.73 -16.35 46.01
N THR A 235 -3.76 -17.18 47.06
CA THR A 235 -2.58 -17.82 47.66
C THR A 235 -2.75 -19.33 47.83
N SER A 236 -3.68 -19.94 47.09
CA SER A 236 -3.97 -21.37 47.17
C SER A 236 -2.91 -22.18 46.42
N GLY A 237 -2.65 -23.42 46.84
CA GLY A 237 -1.77 -24.33 46.09
C GLY A 237 -2.40 -24.90 44.80
N THR A 238 -3.67 -24.58 44.53
CA THR A 238 -4.37 -24.99 43.31
C THR A 238 -4.37 -23.84 42.29
N PRO A 239 -4.29 -24.10 40.97
CA PRO A 239 -4.35 -23.03 39.97
C PRO A 239 -5.67 -22.25 40.03
N MET A 240 -5.59 -20.93 39.99
CA MET A 240 -6.73 -20.07 39.68
C MET A 240 -6.93 -20.06 38.16
N VAL A 241 -8.14 -20.30 37.70
CA VAL A 241 -8.49 -20.26 36.27
C VAL A 241 -9.51 -19.15 36.05
N VAL A 242 -9.19 -18.23 35.15
CA VAL A 242 -10.15 -17.27 34.58
C VAL A 242 -10.72 -17.93 33.32
N PRO A 243 -12.03 -18.25 33.30
CA PRO A 243 -12.63 -18.95 32.17
C PRO A 243 -12.73 -18.03 30.93
N PRO A 244 -13.02 -18.60 29.75
CA PRO A 244 -13.32 -17.83 28.54
C PRO A 244 -14.50 -16.86 28.74
N GLY A 245 -14.50 -15.76 27.99
CA GLY A 245 -15.51 -14.70 28.03
C GLY A 245 -14.94 -13.35 28.45
N GLU A 246 -15.69 -12.61 29.26
CA GLU A 246 -15.27 -11.32 29.82
C GLU A 246 -15.02 -11.43 31.33
N ALA A 247 -13.94 -10.85 31.82
CA ALA A 247 -13.63 -10.86 33.26
C ALA A 247 -13.05 -9.52 33.73
N GLY A 248 -13.66 -8.92 34.75
CA GLY A 248 -13.20 -7.65 35.34
C GLY A 248 -12.74 -7.81 36.79
N TYR A 249 -11.59 -7.26 37.16
CA TYR A 249 -11.10 -7.23 38.54
C TYR A 249 -10.47 -5.87 38.88
N GLN A 250 -10.81 -5.28 40.03
CA GLN A 250 -10.12 -4.09 40.55
C GLN A 250 -8.63 -4.34 40.81
N GLY A 251 -8.24 -5.59 41.04
CA GLY A 251 -6.86 -5.99 41.12
C GLY A 251 -6.71 -7.48 41.38
N VAL A 252 -5.57 -8.04 41.03
CA VAL A 252 -5.26 -9.46 41.16
C VAL A 252 -3.84 -9.61 41.75
N ASP A 253 -3.74 -10.10 42.97
CA ASP A 253 -2.48 -10.42 43.66
C ASP A 253 -2.30 -11.93 43.78
N ILE A 254 -1.43 -12.50 42.94
CA ILE A 254 -1.13 -13.93 42.91
C ILE A 254 0.06 -14.21 43.82
N GLY A 255 -0.21 -14.95 44.88
CA GLY A 255 0.74 -15.33 45.93
C GLY A 255 1.93 -16.14 45.43
N LYS A 256 2.90 -16.36 46.34
CA LYS A 256 4.12 -17.11 46.03
C LYS A 256 3.78 -18.52 45.57
N ASN A 257 4.52 -19.03 44.58
CA ASN A 257 4.37 -20.39 44.05
C ASN A 257 2.92 -20.75 43.66
N THR A 258 2.14 -19.74 43.25
CA THR A 258 0.73 -19.88 42.89
C THR A 258 0.56 -19.65 41.40
N LYS A 259 -0.42 -20.33 40.78
CA LYS A 259 -0.66 -20.28 39.34
C LYS A 259 -1.97 -19.56 39.02
N LEU A 260 -1.91 -18.63 38.07
CA LEU A 260 -3.06 -18.00 37.40
C LEU A 260 -3.06 -18.45 35.94
N ILE A 261 -4.18 -18.99 35.47
CA ILE A 261 -4.40 -19.41 34.08
C ILE A 261 -5.51 -18.53 33.51
N LEU A 262 -5.20 -17.81 32.44
CA LEU A 262 -6.14 -17.09 31.61
C LEU A 262 -6.50 -18.02 30.45
N LYS A 263 -7.77 -18.40 30.29
CA LYS A 263 -8.16 -19.34 29.24
C LYS A 263 -8.93 -18.63 28.13
N GLY A 264 -8.40 -18.67 26.90
CA GLY A 264 -9.00 -18.06 25.72
C GLY A 264 -10.24 -18.81 25.20
N PRO A 265 -11.13 -18.15 24.43
CA PRO A 265 -11.11 -16.71 24.12
C PRO A 265 -11.48 -15.86 25.34
N LEU A 266 -10.69 -14.83 25.67
CA LEU A 266 -10.88 -14.04 26.90
C LEU A 266 -10.49 -12.58 26.72
N THR A 267 -11.39 -11.67 27.10
CA THR A 267 -11.09 -10.24 27.32
C THR A 267 -11.14 -9.96 28.81
N ALA A 268 -9.98 -9.69 29.41
CA ALA A 268 -9.85 -9.45 30.85
C ALA A 268 -9.42 -8.01 31.14
N VAL A 269 -10.14 -7.31 32.01
CA VAL A 269 -9.79 -5.97 32.51
C VAL A 269 -9.39 -6.05 33.97
N VAL A 270 -8.16 -5.67 34.27
CA VAL A 270 -7.59 -5.68 35.62
C VAL A 270 -7.12 -4.29 35.99
N GLY A 271 -7.40 -3.84 37.21
CA GLY A 271 -6.80 -2.62 37.79
C GLY A 271 -5.30 -2.80 37.93
N SER A 272 -4.90 -3.40 39.05
CA SER A 272 -3.50 -3.78 39.30
C SER A 272 -3.31 -5.31 39.22
N LEU A 273 -2.33 -5.79 38.46
CA LEU A 273 -1.95 -7.21 38.40
C LEU A 273 -0.56 -7.38 39.01
N SER A 274 -0.44 -8.17 40.09
CA SER A 274 0.83 -8.47 40.73
C SER A 274 1.08 -9.97 40.87
N LEU A 275 2.24 -10.43 40.42
CA LEU A 275 2.72 -11.80 40.62
C LEU A 275 3.87 -11.80 41.62
N ARG A 276 3.72 -12.55 42.72
CA ARG A 276 4.80 -12.70 43.71
C ARG A 276 5.87 -13.67 43.23
N ILE A 277 6.98 -13.74 43.97
CA ILE A 277 8.11 -14.64 43.67
C ILE A 277 7.61 -16.08 43.48
N GLY A 278 7.97 -16.70 42.35
CA GLY A 278 7.60 -18.06 41.99
C GLY A 278 6.15 -18.22 41.50
N ALA A 279 5.37 -17.15 41.41
CA ALA A 279 4.04 -17.21 40.81
C ALA A 279 4.12 -17.41 39.28
N GLU A 280 3.13 -18.10 38.73
CA GLU A 280 2.99 -18.37 37.29
C GLU A 280 1.74 -17.70 36.73
N LEU A 281 1.89 -16.95 35.64
CA LEU A 281 0.80 -16.49 34.78
C LEU A 281 0.87 -17.26 33.46
N VAL A 282 -0.20 -17.98 33.13
CA VAL A 282 -0.30 -18.78 31.90
C VAL A 282 -1.40 -18.22 31.02
N PHE A 283 -1.06 -17.83 29.81
CA PHE A 283 -1.99 -17.55 28.72
C PHE A 283 -2.28 -18.87 28.01
N ASP A 284 -3.44 -19.46 28.30
CA ASP A 284 -3.93 -20.66 27.62
C ASP A 284 -4.75 -20.28 26.38
N THR A 285 -4.05 -20.08 25.27
CA THR A 285 -4.59 -19.68 23.96
C THR A 285 -5.04 -20.86 23.09
N THR A 286 -5.13 -22.06 23.64
CA THR A 286 -5.46 -23.28 22.88
C THR A 286 -6.84 -23.23 22.22
N ASP A 287 -7.79 -22.55 22.85
CA ASP A 287 -9.18 -22.46 22.40
C ASP A 287 -9.53 -21.07 21.80
N GLY A 288 -8.58 -20.12 21.77
CA GLY A 288 -8.78 -18.77 21.20
C GLY A 288 -7.88 -17.69 21.82
N PRO A 289 -7.97 -16.44 21.31
CA PRO A 289 -7.09 -15.34 21.72
C PRO A 289 -7.40 -14.79 23.12
N ILE A 290 -6.41 -14.17 23.74
CA ILE A 290 -6.52 -13.53 25.06
C ILE A 290 -6.06 -12.07 24.97
N GLU A 291 -6.92 -11.17 25.41
CA GLU A 291 -6.64 -9.75 25.59
C GLU A 291 -6.67 -9.41 27.07
N LEU A 292 -5.53 -8.96 27.60
CA LEU A 292 -5.40 -8.55 28.99
C LEU A 292 -5.17 -7.04 29.07
N PHE A 293 -6.18 -6.31 29.51
CA PHE A 293 -6.12 -4.89 29.81
C PHE A 293 -5.71 -4.67 31.27
N VAL A 294 -4.64 -3.92 31.49
CA VAL A 294 -4.17 -3.50 32.82
C VAL A 294 -4.27 -1.98 32.92
N THR A 295 -5.13 -1.48 33.80
CA THR A 295 -5.48 -0.04 33.86
C THR A 295 -4.68 0.75 34.89
N GLU A 296 -3.99 0.08 35.82
CA GLU A 296 -3.16 0.75 36.83
C GLU A 296 -1.70 0.30 36.82
N SER A 297 -1.38 -0.92 37.25
CA SER A 297 0.02 -1.38 37.33
C SER A 297 0.16 -2.87 37.08
N LEU A 298 1.22 -3.25 36.37
CA LEU A 298 1.62 -4.63 36.14
C LEU A 298 2.97 -4.88 36.83
N ASP A 299 2.97 -5.65 37.91
CA ASP A 299 4.16 -5.93 38.70
C ASP A 299 4.45 -7.44 38.79
N LEU A 300 5.36 -7.90 37.95
CA LEU A 300 5.81 -9.28 37.94
C LEU A 300 7.11 -9.37 38.74
N ALA A 301 7.04 -9.92 39.96
CA ALA A 301 8.21 -10.02 40.82
C ALA A 301 9.32 -10.85 40.18
N SER A 302 10.54 -10.68 40.68
CA SER A 302 11.67 -11.51 40.29
C SER A 302 11.36 -13.00 40.47
N SER A 303 11.71 -13.80 39.46
CA SER A 303 11.42 -15.25 39.43
C SER A 303 9.94 -15.64 39.39
N SER A 304 9.02 -14.72 39.11
CA SER A 304 7.74 -15.11 38.52
C SER A 304 7.96 -15.66 37.10
N VAL A 305 6.94 -16.30 36.53
CA VAL A 305 6.97 -16.86 35.18
C VAL A 305 5.72 -16.43 34.45
N VAL A 306 5.88 -15.92 33.23
CA VAL A 306 4.79 -15.71 32.27
C VAL A 306 5.00 -16.64 31.09
N SER A 307 3.99 -17.41 30.71
CA SER A 307 4.08 -18.31 29.58
C SER A 307 2.80 -18.34 28.76
N THR A 308 2.91 -18.79 27.53
CA THR A 308 1.80 -19.03 26.61
C THR A 308 1.76 -20.51 26.23
N THR A 309 0.58 -21.07 26.00
CA THR A 309 0.44 -22.49 25.60
C THR A 309 0.74 -22.70 24.12
N THR A 310 0.49 -21.69 23.28
CA THR A 310 0.88 -21.66 21.85
C THR A 310 2.00 -20.64 21.59
N GLN A 311 2.61 -20.70 20.41
CA GLN A 311 3.63 -19.75 19.94
C GLN A 311 3.08 -18.77 18.89
N VAL A 312 1.75 -18.70 18.76
CA VAL A 312 1.07 -17.73 17.88
C VAL A 312 0.97 -16.43 18.64
N THR A 313 1.76 -15.44 18.26
CA THR A 313 1.92 -14.18 19.02
C THR A 313 0.68 -13.30 18.96
N SER A 314 -0.09 -13.36 17.88
CA SER A 314 -1.35 -12.61 17.73
C SER A 314 -2.45 -13.07 18.70
N ASP A 315 -2.32 -14.25 19.31
CA ASP A 315 -3.32 -14.78 20.26
C ASP A 315 -3.12 -14.27 21.70
N SER A 316 -2.03 -13.55 22.00
CA SER A 316 -1.73 -13.07 23.36
C SER A 316 -1.37 -11.59 23.36
N LEU A 317 -2.31 -10.76 23.81
CA LEU A 317 -2.16 -9.31 23.85
C LEU A 317 -2.22 -8.80 25.29
N ILE A 318 -1.21 -8.03 25.70
CA ILE A 318 -1.19 -7.30 26.97
C ILE A 318 -1.27 -5.81 26.67
N LEU A 319 -2.39 -5.17 27.02
CA LEU A 319 -2.57 -3.73 26.88
C LEU A 319 -2.47 -3.06 28.26
N VAL A 320 -1.54 -2.12 28.42
CA VAL A 320 -1.33 -1.43 29.69
C VAL A 320 -1.69 0.05 29.55
N ALA A 321 -2.91 0.37 29.98
CA ALA A 321 -3.46 1.73 30.03
C ALA A 321 -3.11 2.45 31.35
N ALA A 322 -1.92 2.16 31.90
CA ALA A 322 -1.50 2.70 33.18
C ALA A 322 -1.23 4.22 33.10
N PRO A 323 -1.69 5.02 34.07
CA PRO A 323 -1.38 6.45 34.10
C PRO A 323 0.11 6.70 34.33
N ALA A 324 0.61 7.84 33.85
CA ALA A 324 2.01 8.23 33.95
C ALA A 324 2.57 8.09 35.38
N GLY A 325 3.78 7.51 35.48
CA GLY A 325 4.48 7.28 36.75
C GLY A 325 4.16 5.93 37.43
N LYS A 326 3.36 5.07 36.79
CA LYS A 326 3.19 3.67 37.19
C LYS A 326 4.19 2.81 36.41
N THR A 327 4.84 1.89 37.13
CA THR A 327 5.86 1.00 36.55
C THR A 327 5.21 -0.27 36.02
N VAL A 328 5.64 -0.69 34.83
CA VAL A 328 5.32 -1.99 34.25
C VAL A 328 6.56 -2.86 34.36
N ASN A 329 6.56 -3.80 35.31
CA ASN A 329 7.73 -4.62 35.61
C ASN A 329 7.53 -6.05 35.11
N PHE A 330 8.37 -6.48 34.18
CA PHE A 330 8.54 -7.87 33.77
C PHE A 330 9.78 -8.46 34.46
N GLY A 331 9.65 -8.76 35.76
CA GLY A 331 10.71 -9.37 36.58
C GLY A 331 10.93 -10.88 36.36
N ALA A 332 10.10 -11.50 35.53
CA ALA A 332 10.10 -12.93 35.28
C ALA A 332 11.36 -13.37 34.51
N LYS A 333 11.84 -14.60 34.74
CA LYS A 333 12.75 -15.27 33.81
C LYS A 333 11.91 -16.21 32.97
N SER A 334 11.32 -15.68 31.90
CA SER A 334 10.38 -16.45 31.10
C SER A 334 10.45 -16.11 29.63
N GLN A 335 9.83 -16.98 28.84
CA GLN A 335 9.59 -16.79 27.41
C GLN A 335 8.11 -16.44 27.25
N PHE A 336 7.83 -15.26 26.73
CA PHE A 336 6.47 -14.83 26.41
C PHE A 336 6.33 -14.69 24.91
N TYR A 337 5.29 -15.30 24.35
CA TYR A 337 4.91 -15.18 22.94
C TYR A 337 3.65 -14.33 22.87
N GLY A 338 3.77 -13.08 22.43
CA GLY A 338 2.66 -12.14 22.44
C GLY A 338 3.07 -10.71 22.14
N PHE A 339 2.09 -9.82 22.10
CA PHE A 339 2.30 -8.40 21.91
C PHE A 339 2.05 -7.63 23.22
N ILE A 340 2.94 -6.68 23.53
CA ILE A 340 2.81 -5.82 24.70
C ILE A 340 2.63 -4.38 24.22
N TYR A 341 1.46 -3.81 24.51
CA TYR A 341 1.09 -2.46 24.12
C TYR A 341 0.91 -1.57 25.35
N ALA A 342 1.84 -0.66 25.59
CA ALA A 342 1.92 0.17 26.79
C ALA A 342 2.38 1.61 26.47
N PRO A 343 1.72 2.31 25.53
CA PRO A 343 2.24 3.51 24.88
C PRO A 343 2.56 4.67 25.84
N GLU A 344 1.91 4.71 27.00
CA GLU A 344 2.10 5.76 28.03
C GLU A 344 2.93 5.32 29.25
N ALA A 345 3.36 4.04 29.29
CA ALA A 345 4.01 3.46 30.45
C ALA A 345 5.51 3.18 30.25
N GLU A 346 6.27 3.28 31.34
CA GLU A 346 7.66 2.82 31.41
C GLU A 346 7.67 1.32 31.69
N VAL A 347 8.33 0.57 30.81
CA VAL A 347 8.44 -0.88 30.84
C VAL A 347 9.84 -1.29 31.26
N HIS A 348 9.95 -2.01 32.37
CA HIS A 348 11.18 -2.61 32.86
C HIS A 348 11.17 -4.10 32.57
N VAL A 349 12.13 -4.56 31.77
CA VAL A 349 12.28 -5.98 31.42
C VAL A 349 13.53 -6.52 32.10
N ALA A 350 13.37 -7.56 32.91
CA ALA A 350 14.46 -8.15 33.66
C ALA A 350 15.46 -8.90 32.77
N ALA A 351 16.65 -9.16 33.35
CA ALA A 351 17.72 -9.85 32.65
C ALA A 351 17.28 -11.27 32.28
N GLN A 352 17.67 -11.73 31.09
CA GLN A 352 17.34 -13.06 30.56
C GLN A 352 15.84 -13.28 30.26
N TYR A 353 15.02 -12.24 30.25
CA TYR A 353 13.67 -12.31 29.69
C TYR A 353 13.77 -12.46 28.16
N GLU A 354 12.91 -13.30 27.60
CA GLU A 354 12.81 -13.50 26.15
C GLU A 354 11.38 -13.16 25.70
N LEU A 355 11.26 -12.14 24.86
CA LEU A 355 10.00 -11.72 24.26
C LEU A 355 9.97 -12.16 22.80
N TYR A 356 8.95 -12.91 22.41
CA TYR A 356 8.63 -13.28 21.04
C TYR A 356 7.34 -12.56 20.63
N GLY A 357 7.40 -11.66 19.65
CA GLY A 357 6.27 -10.81 19.28
C GLY A 357 6.68 -9.36 19.14
N GLY A 358 6.02 -8.42 19.80
CA GLY A 358 6.35 -7.00 19.70
C GLY A 358 6.09 -6.22 20.98
N LEU A 359 6.62 -5.00 21.05
CA LEU A 359 6.48 -4.11 22.19
C LEU A 359 6.33 -2.68 21.70
N VAL A 360 5.30 -2.00 22.19
CA VAL A 360 5.22 -0.53 22.12
C VAL A 360 5.14 0.02 23.52
N CYS A 361 6.01 0.96 23.86
CA CYS A 361 5.96 1.61 25.17
C CYS A 361 6.41 3.07 25.13
N LYS A 362 6.22 3.76 26.24
CA LYS A 362 6.77 5.12 26.39
C LYS A 362 8.28 5.08 26.54
N ALA A 363 8.76 4.28 27.49
CA ALA A 363 10.18 4.12 27.80
C ALA A 363 10.48 2.65 28.11
N LEU A 364 11.63 2.16 27.64
CA LEU A 364 12.06 0.78 27.86
C LEU A 364 13.37 0.75 28.64
N GLN A 365 13.35 0.06 29.78
CA GLN A 365 14.55 -0.36 30.50
C GLN A 365 14.73 -1.88 30.35
N LEU A 366 15.50 -2.29 29.36
CA LEU A 366 15.87 -3.69 29.16
C LEU A 366 17.16 -4.00 29.91
N ALA A 367 17.11 -4.87 30.92
CA ALA A 367 18.30 -5.32 31.62
C ALA A 367 19.22 -6.17 30.71
N ALA A 368 20.51 -6.29 31.09
CA ALA A 368 21.51 -7.00 30.29
C ALA A 368 21.07 -8.44 29.96
N LYS A 369 21.46 -8.92 28.77
CA LYS A 369 21.10 -10.26 28.25
C LYS A 369 19.62 -10.51 28.02
N GLY A 370 18.80 -9.46 27.95
CA GLY A 370 17.43 -9.56 27.43
C GLY A 370 17.45 -9.94 25.94
N ARG A 371 16.46 -10.71 25.50
CA ARG A 371 16.29 -11.09 24.09
C ARG A 371 14.91 -10.70 23.60
N LEU A 372 14.88 -10.01 22.47
CA LEU A 372 13.67 -9.52 21.82
C LEU A 372 13.63 -10.11 20.41
N HIS A 373 12.57 -10.83 20.09
CA HIS A 373 12.39 -11.55 18.82
C HIS A 373 11.12 -11.02 18.16
N TYR A 374 11.28 -10.13 17.18
CA TYR A 374 10.16 -9.51 16.49
C TYR A 374 9.41 -10.55 15.66
N ASP A 375 8.09 -10.65 15.79
CA ASP A 375 7.27 -11.54 14.96
C ASP A 375 6.65 -10.79 13.78
N LEU A 376 7.15 -11.06 12.58
CA LEU A 376 6.73 -10.44 11.33
C LEU A 376 5.25 -10.69 11.01
N ALA A 377 4.66 -11.78 11.52
CA ALA A 377 3.25 -12.09 11.34
C ALA A 377 2.34 -11.03 11.98
N LEU A 378 2.82 -10.31 13.01
CA LEU A 378 2.05 -9.28 13.72
C LEU A 378 1.76 -8.04 12.86
N GLY A 379 2.70 -7.66 11.98
CA GLY A 379 2.52 -6.52 11.08
C GLY A 379 1.39 -6.73 10.05
N ALA A 380 1.03 -7.98 9.78
CA ALA A 380 -0.07 -8.34 8.87
C ALA A 380 -1.42 -8.53 9.58
N THR A 381 -1.45 -8.71 10.91
CA THR A 381 -2.65 -9.17 11.63
C THR A 381 -3.23 -8.20 12.65
N LEU A 382 -2.44 -7.33 13.29
CA LEU A 382 -2.93 -6.59 14.46
C LEU A 382 -3.84 -5.40 14.17
N GLU A 383 -3.81 -4.84 12.97
CA GLU A 383 -4.83 -3.90 12.48
C GLU A 383 -5.06 -4.26 11.01
N ALA A 384 -6.31 -4.53 10.64
CA ALA A 384 -6.65 -4.72 9.24
C ALA A 384 -6.11 -3.50 8.48
N GLN A 385 -5.23 -3.77 7.52
CA GLN A 385 -4.52 -2.80 6.67
C GLN A 385 -5.50 -2.03 5.79
N ILE A 386 -6.35 -1.19 6.39
CA ILE A 386 -7.35 -0.42 5.69
C ILE A 386 -6.84 1.03 5.67
N PRO A 387 -6.70 1.66 4.48
CA PRO A 387 -6.32 3.07 4.38
C PRO A 387 -7.23 3.95 5.23
N VAL A 388 -6.73 5.01 5.88
CA VAL A 388 -7.59 5.89 6.67
C VAL A 388 -8.30 6.86 5.73
N LEU A 389 -9.64 6.81 5.69
CA LEU A 389 -10.44 7.74 4.90
C LEU A 389 -10.45 9.13 5.55
N HIS A 390 -9.91 10.14 4.87
CA HIS A 390 -9.89 11.53 5.35
C HIS A 390 -11.06 12.35 4.81
N SER A 391 -11.38 12.22 3.52
CA SER A 391 -12.47 12.98 2.92
C SER A 391 -13.09 12.30 1.70
N TRP A 392 -14.33 12.67 1.40
CA TRP A 392 -15.08 12.28 0.21
C TRP A 392 -15.75 13.51 -0.39
N ARG A 393 -15.72 13.66 -1.71
CA ARG A 393 -16.33 14.81 -2.42
C ARG A 393 -16.87 14.43 -3.79
N VAL A 394 -17.86 15.19 -4.25
CA VAL A 394 -18.23 15.22 -5.68
C VAL A 394 -17.25 16.13 -6.40
N VAL A 395 -16.69 15.65 -7.50
CA VAL A 395 -15.72 16.39 -8.33
C VAL A 395 -16.40 16.84 -9.62
N ASP A 396 -15.96 17.97 -10.15
CA ASP A 396 -16.48 18.48 -11.41
C ASP A 396 -16.11 17.54 -12.57
N LEU A 397 -17.09 17.25 -13.42
CA LEU A 397 -16.87 16.44 -14.61
C LEU A 397 -15.95 17.18 -15.60
N PRO A 398 -14.95 16.49 -16.18
CA PRO A 398 -14.16 17.04 -17.28
C PRO A 398 -15.07 17.56 -18.41
N GLN A 399 -14.84 18.80 -18.86
CA GLN A 399 -15.73 19.46 -19.82
C GLN A 399 -15.95 18.66 -21.12
N ALA A 400 -14.91 17.95 -21.57
CA ALA A 400 -14.96 17.10 -22.75
C ALA A 400 -16.02 15.99 -22.62
N LEU A 401 -16.10 15.36 -21.44
CA LEU A 401 -17.06 14.30 -21.13
C LEU A 401 -18.45 14.88 -20.85
N ALA A 402 -18.53 16.02 -20.16
CA ALA A 402 -19.79 16.69 -19.85
C ALA A 402 -20.56 17.13 -21.11
N ALA A 403 -19.86 17.49 -22.18
CA ALA A 403 -20.46 17.98 -23.42
C ALA A 403 -21.21 16.90 -24.23
N ARG A 404 -20.94 15.61 -24.03
CA ARG A 404 -21.47 14.51 -24.86
C ARG A 404 -22.21 13.46 -24.03
N ARG A 405 -23.53 13.63 -23.93
CA ARG A 405 -24.43 12.70 -23.20
C ARG A 405 -25.04 11.62 -24.10
N ILE A 406 -24.19 10.73 -24.59
CA ILE A 406 -24.58 9.52 -25.35
C ILE A 406 -24.06 8.27 -24.65
N ASP A 407 -24.41 7.08 -25.12
CA ASP A 407 -23.88 5.82 -24.59
C ASP A 407 -22.34 5.83 -24.45
N PRO A 408 -21.78 5.45 -23.28
CA PRO A 408 -20.36 5.64 -22.99
C PRO A 408 -19.45 4.78 -23.86
N PHE A 409 -19.85 3.54 -24.18
CA PHE A 409 -19.09 2.65 -25.05
C PHE A 409 -19.02 3.20 -26.47
N LYS A 410 -20.13 3.73 -26.99
CA LYS A 410 -20.14 4.42 -28.29
C LYS A 410 -19.34 5.72 -28.28
N LEU A 411 -19.36 6.45 -27.17
CA LEU A 411 -18.65 7.72 -27.04
C LEU A 411 -17.13 7.53 -27.10
N LEU A 412 -16.62 6.53 -26.40
CA LEU A 412 -15.19 6.25 -26.29
C LEU A 412 -14.70 5.21 -27.33
N GLY A 413 -15.61 4.51 -28.01
CA GLY A 413 -15.27 3.54 -29.04
C GLY A 413 -14.87 2.15 -28.52
N PHE A 414 -15.27 1.79 -27.31
CA PHE A 414 -14.94 0.50 -26.70
C PHE A 414 -16.00 -0.57 -26.94
N ASP A 415 -15.56 -1.83 -27.11
CA ASP A 415 -16.43 -3.00 -27.00
C ASP A 415 -16.49 -3.43 -25.52
N PRO A 416 -17.67 -3.41 -24.86
CA PRO A 416 -17.80 -3.82 -23.46
C PRO A 416 -17.24 -5.21 -23.15
N LYS A 417 -17.18 -6.11 -24.13
CA LYS A 417 -16.70 -7.49 -23.94
C LYS A 417 -15.18 -7.62 -23.87
N LEU A 418 -14.45 -6.59 -24.30
CA LEU A 418 -12.99 -6.58 -24.32
C LEU A 418 -12.40 -5.85 -23.10
N LEU A 419 -13.23 -5.15 -22.33
CA LEU A 419 -12.81 -4.44 -21.13
C LEU A 419 -12.78 -5.39 -19.91
N LEU A 420 -11.85 -5.13 -18.99
CA LEU A 420 -11.68 -5.90 -17.77
C LEU A 420 -12.66 -5.42 -16.68
N PRO A 421 -13.11 -6.30 -15.77
CA PRO A 421 -13.84 -5.88 -14.57
C PRO A 421 -12.91 -5.08 -13.61
N PRO A 422 -13.46 -4.23 -12.72
CA PRO A 422 -12.66 -3.40 -11.81
C PRO A 422 -11.59 -4.17 -11.03
N ALA A 423 -11.93 -5.35 -10.47
CA ALA A 423 -11.01 -6.18 -9.70
C ALA A 423 -9.79 -6.69 -10.49
N GLU A 424 -9.90 -6.78 -11.82
CA GLU A 424 -8.82 -7.18 -12.73
C GLU A 424 -8.17 -5.97 -13.44
N SER A 425 -8.71 -4.77 -13.23
CA SER A 425 -8.25 -3.54 -13.89
C SER A 425 -7.28 -2.73 -13.04
N HIS A 426 -6.82 -3.26 -11.91
CA HIS A 426 -5.82 -2.57 -11.10
C HIS A 426 -4.50 -2.47 -11.86
N HIS A 427 -3.88 -1.29 -11.82
CA HIS A 427 -2.51 -1.17 -12.31
C HIS A 427 -1.56 -1.55 -11.20
N ASP A 428 -0.63 -2.44 -11.52
CA ASP A 428 0.54 -2.66 -10.69
C ASP A 428 1.47 -1.44 -10.77
N GLN A 429 2.21 -1.16 -9.69
CA GLN A 429 3.16 -0.03 -9.72
C GLN A 429 4.38 -0.45 -10.54
N VAL A 430 4.96 0.42 -11.35
CA VAL A 430 6.30 0.18 -11.90
C VAL A 430 7.32 0.66 -10.86
N LEU A 431 8.03 -0.27 -10.24
CA LEU A 431 9.18 0.03 -9.39
C LEU A 431 10.42 0.27 -10.25
N ASP A 432 11.14 1.33 -9.90
CA ASP A 432 12.55 1.52 -10.18
C ASP A 432 13.27 1.67 -8.83
N VAL A 433 13.89 0.59 -8.36
CA VAL A 433 14.54 0.55 -7.06
C VAL A 433 16.00 0.14 -7.20
N ARG A 434 16.84 0.77 -6.38
CA ARG A 434 18.19 0.28 -6.08
C ARG A 434 18.22 -0.09 -4.61
N TYR A 435 18.75 -1.26 -4.31
CA TYR A 435 18.74 -1.80 -2.97
C TYR A 435 20.00 -2.60 -2.71
N LEU A 436 20.38 -2.69 -1.44
CA LEU A 436 21.31 -3.71 -0.98
C LEU A 436 20.52 -4.98 -0.74
N GLU A 437 20.96 -6.08 -1.34
CA GLU A 437 20.51 -7.42 -1.03
C GLU A 437 20.96 -7.85 0.36
N LYS A 438 20.28 -8.83 0.96
CA LYS A 438 20.66 -9.42 2.26
C LYS A 438 22.05 -10.06 2.30
N ASN A 439 22.66 -10.34 1.15
CA ASN A 439 24.04 -10.82 1.05
C ASN A 439 25.08 -9.67 1.07
N GLY A 440 24.63 -8.40 1.14
CA GLY A 440 25.45 -7.19 1.08
C GLY A 440 25.80 -6.70 -0.32
N GLY A 441 25.35 -7.38 -1.37
CA GLY A 441 25.48 -6.94 -2.76
C GLY A 441 24.48 -5.83 -3.10
N SER A 442 24.84 -4.92 -4.01
CA SER A 442 23.88 -3.95 -4.54
C SER A 442 23.16 -4.55 -5.75
N ALA A 443 21.83 -4.43 -5.77
CA ALA A 443 20.99 -4.79 -6.91
C ALA A 443 20.10 -3.62 -7.31
N SER A 444 19.55 -3.70 -8.52
CA SER A 444 18.53 -2.78 -9.02
C SER A 444 17.43 -3.58 -9.68
N TYR A 445 16.20 -3.11 -9.53
CA TYR A 445 15.02 -3.70 -10.16
C TYR A 445 14.22 -2.61 -10.85
N PHE A 446 13.86 -2.89 -12.11
CA PHE A 446 12.92 -2.09 -12.90
C PHE A 446 11.83 -3.01 -13.43
N GLY A 447 10.58 -2.81 -13.02
CA GLY A 447 9.47 -3.66 -13.41
C GLY A 447 8.25 -3.52 -12.52
N SER A 448 7.26 -4.39 -12.67
CA SER A 448 6.04 -4.35 -11.88
C SER A 448 6.30 -4.70 -10.41
N GLU A 449 5.71 -3.95 -9.47
CA GLU A 449 5.92 -4.12 -8.03
C GLU A 449 5.49 -5.49 -7.54
N SER A 450 4.43 -6.08 -8.09
CA SER A 450 4.00 -7.42 -7.73
C SER A 450 4.98 -8.52 -8.14
N ASP A 451 5.85 -8.25 -9.11
CA ASP A 451 6.91 -9.16 -9.54
C ASP A 451 8.21 -8.96 -8.72
N PHE A 452 8.28 -7.87 -7.93
CA PHE A 452 9.45 -7.57 -7.12
C PHE A 452 9.44 -8.28 -5.77
N ASP A 453 10.46 -9.09 -5.53
CA ASP A 453 10.63 -9.81 -4.27
C ASP A 453 11.29 -8.90 -3.21
N TRP A 454 10.46 -8.13 -2.50
CA TRP A 454 10.89 -7.30 -1.38
C TRP A 454 11.65 -8.05 -0.29
N SER A 455 11.51 -9.38 -0.20
CA SER A 455 12.24 -10.18 0.79
C SER A 455 13.75 -10.25 0.54
N GLN A 456 14.21 -9.87 -0.66
CA GLN A 456 15.62 -9.80 -1.03
C GLN A 456 16.26 -8.47 -0.59
N VAL A 457 15.46 -7.44 -0.37
CA VAL A 457 15.90 -6.10 0.04
C VAL A 457 16.34 -6.13 1.50
N ASN A 458 17.58 -5.70 1.75
CA ASN A 458 18.14 -5.40 3.07
C ASN A 458 18.05 -3.90 3.37
N GLU A 459 18.44 -3.07 2.41
CA GLU A 459 18.37 -1.62 2.53
C GLU A 459 17.96 -1.04 1.18
N LEU A 460 16.91 -0.22 1.16
CA LEU A 460 16.56 0.54 -0.02
C LEU A 460 17.54 1.72 -0.13
N LEU A 461 18.21 1.85 -1.28
CA LEU A 461 19.15 2.93 -1.55
C LEU A 461 18.49 4.06 -2.36
N TYR A 462 17.51 3.69 -3.18
CA TYR A 462 16.75 4.58 -4.05
C TYR A 462 15.47 3.85 -4.43
N GLY A 463 14.36 4.57 -4.47
CA GLY A 463 13.09 3.99 -4.90
C GLY A 463 12.19 5.01 -5.56
N VAL A 464 11.76 4.65 -6.77
CA VAL A 464 10.75 5.33 -7.57
C VAL A 464 9.63 4.35 -7.88
N ARG A 465 8.39 4.82 -7.74
CA ARG A 465 7.17 4.15 -8.18
C ARG A 465 6.52 5.01 -9.24
N ASP A 466 6.30 4.44 -10.43
CA ASP A 466 5.64 5.12 -11.54
C ASP A 466 6.29 6.49 -11.88
N GLY A 467 7.62 6.58 -11.77
CA GLY A 467 8.37 7.82 -12.01
C GLY A 467 8.38 8.83 -10.85
N THR A 468 7.64 8.58 -9.77
CA THR A 468 7.64 9.39 -8.54
C THR A 468 8.51 8.75 -7.47
N ALA A 469 9.47 9.51 -6.93
CA ALA A 469 10.37 9.01 -5.90
C ALA A 469 9.64 8.88 -4.55
N PHE A 470 9.60 7.66 -3.99
CA PHE A 470 9.08 7.40 -2.65
C PHE A 470 10.21 7.24 -1.62
N TYR A 471 11.45 7.03 -2.08
CA TYR A 471 12.62 6.98 -1.22
C TYR A 471 13.84 7.61 -1.91
N LEU A 472 14.25 8.76 -1.39
CA LEU A 472 15.50 9.44 -1.74
C LEU A 472 16.26 9.70 -0.44
N PRO A 473 17.42 9.07 -0.22
CA PRO A 473 18.30 9.46 0.87
C PRO A 473 18.57 10.98 0.81
N GLU A 474 18.75 11.64 1.95
CA GLU A 474 19.05 13.10 1.99
C GLU A 474 20.30 13.46 1.14
N ASP A 475 21.25 12.53 1.03
CA ASP A 475 22.43 12.65 0.16
C ASP A 475 22.13 12.56 -1.35
N TYR A 476 20.99 12.00 -1.75
CA TYR A 476 20.51 11.93 -3.14
C TYR A 476 19.83 13.23 -3.56
N ALA A 477 19.05 13.86 -2.67
CA ALA A 477 18.36 15.14 -2.95
C ALA A 477 19.33 16.32 -3.12
N LEU A 478 20.54 16.23 -2.56
CA LEU A 478 21.60 17.24 -2.65
C LEU A 478 22.68 16.93 -3.71
N ARG A 479 22.69 15.73 -4.28
CA ARG A 479 23.60 15.40 -5.39
C ARG A 479 22.98 15.82 -6.71
N ASP A 480 23.17 17.09 -7.02
CA ASP A 480 23.09 17.63 -8.37
C ASP A 480 24.27 17.05 -9.20
N THR A 481 24.27 15.73 -9.45
CA THR A 481 25.10 15.02 -10.44
C THR A 481 24.79 13.52 -10.41
N VAL A 482 24.19 13.06 -11.51
CA VAL A 482 24.35 11.74 -12.15
C VAL A 482 25.42 10.88 -11.47
N ALA A 483 25.01 9.94 -10.62
CA ALA A 483 25.87 8.80 -10.34
C ALA A 483 25.91 7.99 -11.65
N ASN A 484 26.97 8.16 -12.43
CA ASN A 484 27.18 7.45 -13.68
C ASN A 484 26.91 5.96 -13.45
N ASP A 485 25.92 5.41 -14.14
CA ASP A 485 25.75 3.97 -14.21
C ASP A 485 27.06 3.37 -14.75
N PRO A 486 27.69 2.41 -14.05
CA PRO A 486 28.92 1.78 -14.52
C PRO A 486 28.78 1.16 -15.92
N LEU A 487 27.57 0.82 -16.36
CA LEU A 487 27.31 0.36 -17.72
C LEU A 487 27.33 1.50 -18.74
N VAL A 488 26.98 2.73 -18.36
CA VAL A 488 27.18 3.93 -19.21
C VAL A 488 28.66 4.18 -19.41
N ASP A 489 29.46 4.08 -18.35
CA ASP A 489 30.93 4.18 -18.44
C ASP A 489 31.51 3.02 -19.29
N LEU A 490 30.94 1.82 -19.17
CA LEU A 490 31.31 0.65 -19.99
C LEU A 490 31.02 0.88 -21.48
N VAL A 491 29.89 1.50 -21.82
CA VAL A 491 29.53 1.86 -23.19
C VAL A 491 30.52 2.88 -23.77
N GLY A 492 30.96 3.84 -22.95
CA GLY A 492 31.99 4.83 -23.30
C GLY A 492 33.41 4.26 -23.42
N SER A 493 33.62 2.99 -23.09
CA SER A 493 34.94 2.36 -23.12
C SER A 493 35.43 2.04 -24.54
N SER A 494 36.72 1.69 -24.65
CA SER A 494 37.37 1.28 -25.91
C SER A 494 37.04 -0.16 -26.34
N MET A 495 36.02 -0.81 -25.77
CA MET A 495 35.63 -2.17 -26.14
C MET A 495 35.18 -2.25 -27.60
N THR A 496 35.44 -3.39 -28.26
CA THR A 496 34.84 -3.62 -29.58
C THR A 496 33.31 -3.72 -29.46
N SER A 497 32.58 -3.45 -30.54
CA SER A 497 31.11 -3.60 -30.57
C SER A 497 30.65 -4.98 -30.07
N LYS A 498 31.37 -6.03 -30.44
CA LYS A 498 31.06 -7.41 -30.04
C LYS A 498 31.25 -7.63 -28.54
N GLU A 499 32.37 -7.17 -27.98
CA GLU A 499 32.65 -7.28 -26.55
C GLU A 499 31.65 -6.48 -25.73
N LEU A 500 31.31 -5.27 -26.17
CA LEU A 500 30.31 -4.45 -25.49
C LEU A 500 28.93 -5.12 -25.54
N ARG A 501 28.52 -5.66 -26.68
CA ARG A 501 27.28 -6.46 -26.77
C ARG A 501 27.28 -7.61 -25.78
N ASP A 502 28.33 -8.42 -25.77
CA ASP A 502 28.41 -9.60 -24.91
C ASP A 502 28.36 -9.18 -23.42
N ALA A 503 28.98 -8.05 -23.07
CA ALA A 503 28.92 -7.49 -21.72
C ALA A 503 27.54 -6.95 -21.34
N LEU A 504 26.88 -6.18 -22.23
CA LEU A 504 25.53 -5.66 -21.99
C LEU A 504 24.47 -6.77 -21.94
N ILE A 505 24.64 -7.86 -22.70
CA ILE A 505 23.77 -9.03 -22.62
C ILE A 505 24.00 -9.77 -21.30
N ALA A 506 25.25 -9.93 -20.87
CA ALA A 506 25.57 -10.58 -19.61
C ALA A 506 25.15 -9.77 -18.38
N ALA A 507 25.07 -8.45 -18.50
CA ALA A 507 24.67 -7.52 -17.45
C ALA A 507 23.14 -7.31 -17.36
N ALA A 508 22.32 -8.12 -18.03
CA ALA A 508 20.87 -8.01 -17.94
C ALA A 508 20.36 -8.15 -16.48
N PRO A 509 19.45 -7.27 -16.00
CA PRO A 509 18.86 -6.13 -16.72
C PRO A 509 19.79 -4.91 -16.84
N VAL A 510 19.74 -4.22 -17.99
CA VAL A 510 20.53 -3.00 -18.25
C VAL A 510 19.65 -1.77 -18.07
N SER A 511 20.21 -0.69 -17.52
CA SER A 511 19.49 0.58 -17.35
C SER A 511 19.09 1.24 -18.66
N VAL A 512 18.11 2.14 -18.58
CA VAL A 512 17.66 2.98 -19.70
C VAL A 512 18.81 3.85 -20.21
N GLU A 513 19.60 4.46 -19.32
CA GLU A 513 20.71 5.35 -19.67
C GLU A 513 21.83 4.61 -20.42
N ALA A 514 22.14 3.38 -20.01
CA ALA A 514 23.15 2.57 -20.69
C ALA A 514 22.68 2.11 -22.08
N LEU A 515 21.40 1.78 -22.23
CA LEU A 515 20.83 1.44 -23.54
C LEU A 515 20.77 2.66 -24.48
N GLU A 516 20.42 3.84 -23.97
CA GLU A 516 20.49 5.10 -24.71
C GLU A 516 21.92 5.42 -25.14
N ALA A 517 22.88 5.34 -24.21
CA ALA A 517 24.29 5.52 -24.49
C ALA A 517 24.78 4.53 -25.56
N ALA A 518 24.33 3.27 -25.51
CA ALA A 518 24.71 2.25 -26.48
C ALA A 518 24.19 2.58 -27.89
N CYS A 519 22.98 3.14 -28.00
CA CYS A 519 22.41 3.60 -29.26
C CYS A 519 23.18 4.77 -29.87
N LEU A 520 23.71 5.66 -29.02
CA LEU A 520 24.39 6.90 -29.40
C LEU A 520 25.93 6.82 -29.34
N ARG A 521 26.47 5.62 -29.15
CA ARG A 521 27.90 5.38 -28.95
C ARG A 521 28.77 5.87 -30.13
N ASP A 522 29.95 6.42 -29.82
CA ASP A 522 31.01 6.75 -30.79
C ASP A 522 32.35 6.07 -30.40
N PRO A 523 32.93 5.16 -31.22
CA PRO A 523 32.42 4.70 -32.51
C PRO A 523 31.12 3.88 -32.38
N PRO A 524 30.24 3.94 -33.40
CA PRO A 524 28.96 3.23 -33.36
C PRO A 524 29.13 1.72 -33.23
N MET A 525 28.22 1.08 -32.49
CA MET A 525 28.12 -0.38 -32.47
C MET A 525 27.77 -0.92 -33.86
N ASN A 526 28.21 -2.13 -34.18
CA ASN A 526 27.78 -2.81 -35.40
C ASN A 526 26.26 -3.05 -35.34
N LYS A 527 25.59 -2.92 -36.48
CA LYS A 527 24.14 -3.16 -36.62
C LYS A 527 23.63 -4.39 -35.87
N GLY A 528 24.21 -5.57 -36.16
CA GLY A 528 23.76 -6.83 -35.59
C GLY A 528 24.02 -6.95 -34.08
N ASP A 529 25.01 -6.21 -33.57
CA ASP A 529 25.34 -6.22 -32.15
C ASP A 529 24.33 -5.36 -31.37
N LEU A 530 24.05 -4.13 -31.82
CA LEU A 530 23.06 -3.25 -31.21
C LEU A 530 21.63 -3.82 -31.30
N ASP A 531 21.25 -4.39 -32.46
CA ASP A 531 19.95 -5.06 -32.63
C ASP A 531 19.78 -6.21 -31.62
N SER A 532 20.85 -6.98 -31.35
CA SER A 532 20.82 -8.06 -30.36
C SER A 532 20.63 -7.54 -28.93
N VAL A 533 21.32 -6.45 -28.56
CA VAL A 533 21.17 -5.83 -27.22
C VAL A 533 19.73 -5.35 -27.02
N LEU A 534 19.19 -4.57 -27.96
CA LEU A 534 17.85 -4.00 -27.85
C LEU A 534 16.73 -5.06 -27.85
N ARG A 535 16.93 -6.19 -28.54
CA ARG A 535 15.94 -7.29 -28.55
C ARG A 535 15.92 -8.11 -27.26
N ILE A 536 17.05 -8.20 -26.56
CA ILE A 536 17.14 -8.97 -25.32
C ILE A 536 16.54 -8.19 -24.14
N HIS A 537 16.65 -6.86 -24.14
CA HIS A 537 16.19 -5.99 -23.06
C HIS A 537 14.79 -5.41 -23.31
N GLN A 538 13.86 -6.22 -23.84
CA GLN A 538 12.46 -5.81 -23.99
C GLN A 538 11.69 -5.98 -22.67
N PRO A 539 10.73 -5.09 -22.34
CA PRO A 539 10.27 -3.93 -23.13
C PRO A 539 11.23 -2.72 -23.05
N LEU A 540 11.34 -1.96 -24.14
CA LEU A 540 12.14 -0.73 -24.22
C LEU A 540 11.29 0.51 -23.89
N SER A 541 11.89 1.49 -23.20
CA SER A 541 11.28 2.79 -22.96
C SER A 541 11.24 3.66 -24.23
N ASP A 542 10.34 4.65 -24.26
CA ASP A 542 10.22 5.62 -25.36
C ASP A 542 11.51 6.39 -25.63
N SER A 543 12.29 6.66 -24.58
CA SER A 543 13.56 7.36 -24.68
C SER A 543 14.63 6.50 -25.36
N VAL A 544 14.69 5.20 -25.05
CA VAL A 544 15.57 4.23 -25.73
C VAL A 544 15.13 4.04 -27.18
N LEU A 545 13.82 3.93 -27.45
CA LEU A 545 13.31 3.84 -28.82
C LEU A 545 13.68 5.09 -29.64
N SER A 546 13.58 6.28 -29.04
CA SER A 546 13.99 7.54 -29.67
C SER A 546 15.50 7.59 -29.94
N ALA A 547 16.32 7.14 -28.99
CA ALA A 547 17.77 7.02 -29.17
C ALA A 547 18.12 6.00 -30.29
N ALA A 548 17.41 4.87 -30.35
CA ALA A 548 17.56 3.87 -31.41
C ALA A 548 17.19 4.43 -32.79
N ILE A 549 16.15 5.27 -32.89
CA ILE A 549 15.78 5.97 -34.12
C ILE A 549 16.91 6.88 -34.61
N GLY A 550 17.55 7.61 -33.68
CA GLY A 550 18.69 8.48 -33.94
C GLY A 550 20.01 7.73 -34.24
N SER A 551 20.09 6.44 -33.96
CA SER A 551 21.30 5.65 -34.13
C SER A 551 21.68 5.47 -35.61
N ALA A 552 22.94 5.76 -35.94
CA ALA A 552 23.52 5.51 -37.26
C ALA A 552 23.80 4.02 -37.51
N SER A 553 23.82 3.20 -36.46
CA SER A 553 24.13 1.77 -36.52
C SER A 553 23.01 0.91 -37.09
N LEU A 554 21.76 1.34 -36.91
CA LEU A 554 20.59 0.57 -37.32
C LEU A 554 20.16 0.98 -38.74
N ASP A 555 19.93 0.01 -39.61
CA ASP A 555 19.28 0.29 -40.89
C ASP A 555 17.76 0.34 -40.73
N SER A 556 17.07 0.81 -41.78
CA SER A 556 15.62 1.00 -41.75
C SER A 556 14.88 -0.29 -41.42
N SER A 557 15.35 -1.45 -41.89
CA SER A 557 14.69 -2.73 -41.64
C SER A 557 14.83 -3.20 -40.19
N SER A 558 16.02 -3.12 -39.57
CA SER A 558 16.19 -3.49 -38.16
C SER A 558 15.38 -2.58 -37.24
N LEU A 559 15.48 -1.27 -37.46
CA LEU A 559 14.75 -0.29 -36.65
C LEU A 559 13.22 -0.50 -36.75
N THR A 560 12.71 -0.76 -37.94
CA THR A 560 11.28 -1.00 -38.15
C THR A 560 10.80 -2.23 -37.41
N ASN A 561 11.58 -3.32 -37.40
CA ASN A 561 11.22 -4.50 -36.64
C ASN A 561 11.20 -4.21 -35.13
N ILE A 562 12.17 -3.48 -34.59
CA ILE A 562 12.20 -3.08 -33.17
C ILE A 562 10.93 -2.26 -32.82
N LEU A 563 10.58 -1.28 -33.65
CA LEU A 563 9.40 -0.43 -33.46
C LEU A 563 8.08 -1.20 -33.59
N LEU A 564 8.00 -2.18 -34.50
CA LEU A 564 6.83 -3.05 -34.66
C LEU A 564 6.61 -4.02 -33.50
N ASP A 565 7.70 -4.41 -32.82
CA ASP A 565 7.67 -5.23 -31.61
C ASP A 565 7.13 -4.42 -30.40
N HIS A 566 7.14 -3.08 -30.47
CA HIS A 566 6.71 -2.16 -29.39
C HIS A 566 5.44 -1.36 -29.76
N SER A 567 4.65 -1.82 -30.72
CA SER A 567 3.40 -1.14 -31.09
C SER A 567 2.26 -1.47 -30.10
N PRO A 568 1.41 -0.50 -29.70
CA PRO A 568 1.35 0.89 -30.20
C PRO A 568 2.46 1.78 -29.65
N LEU A 569 2.98 2.66 -30.50
CA LEU A 569 4.04 3.61 -30.16
C LEU A 569 3.44 4.92 -29.64
N SER A 570 4.17 5.62 -28.76
CA SER A 570 3.78 6.96 -28.35
C SER A 570 3.88 7.97 -29.50
N PRO A 571 3.14 9.09 -29.44
CA PRO A 571 3.20 10.14 -30.44
C PRO A 571 4.62 10.69 -30.68
N ASP A 572 5.45 10.74 -29.65
CA ASP A 572 6.82 11.27 -29.72
C ASP A 572 7.76 10.30 -30.47
N VAL A 573 7.68 9.00 -30.16
CA VAL A 573 8.46 7.97 -30.87
C VAL A 573 8.02 7.90 -32.34
N LEU A 574 6.72 7.97 -32.62
CA LEU A 574 6.20 7.97 -33.98
C LEU A 574 6.65 9.21 -34.77
N SER A 575 6.62 10.39 -34.15
CA SER A 575 7.12 11.64 -34.74
C SER A 575 8.63 11.56 -35.02
N ALA A 576 9.41 11.01 -34.09
CA ALA A 576 10.84 10.78 -34.28
C ALA A 576 11.10 9.83 -35.46
N ALA A 577 10.34 8.73 -35.57
CA ALA A 577 10.49 7.76 -36.65
C ALA A 577 10.16 8.38 -38.03
N LEU A 578 9.13 9.23 -38.12
CA LEU A 578 8.76 9.96 -39.33
C LEU A 578 9.83 10.96 -39.79
N ASN A 579 10.51 11.59 -38.83
CA ASN A 579 11.51 12.63 -39.09
C ASN A 579 12.96 12.11 -39.13
N ARG A 580 13.14 10.78 -39.10
CA ARG A 580 14.47 10.16 -39.09
C ARG A 580 15.32 10.56 -40.30
N ASN A 581 16.63 10.69 -40.09
CA ASN A 581 17.61 10.92 -41.16
C ASN A 581 18.76 9.89 -41.08
N PRO A 582 18.97 9.01 -42.09
CA PRO A 582 18.18 8.90 -43.32
C PRO A 582 16.75 8.40 -43.06
N PRO A 583 15.78 8.79 -43.90
CA PRO A 583 14.38 8.41 -43.70
C PRO A 583 14.21 6.88 -43.78
N LEU A 584 13.25 6.36 -43.01
CA LEU A 584 12.80 4.98 -43.18
C LEU A 584 12.32 4.75 -44.62
N SER A 585 12.45 3.51 -45.11
CA SER A 585 11.94 3.20 -46.44
C SER A 585 10.41 3.37 -46.47
N ILE A 586 9.86 3.73 -47.63
CA ILE A 586 8.39 3.93 -47.76
C ILE A 586 7.64 2.66 -47.35
N SER A 587 8.17 1.48 -47.68
CA SER A 587 7.57 0.19 -47.27
C SER A 587 7.58 -0.01 -45.76
N ASP A 588 8.69 0.33 -45.11
CA ASP A 588 8.84 0.19 -43.65
C ASP A 588 7.90 1.14 -42.91
N LEU A 589 7.86 2.41 -43.34
CA LEU A 589 6.98 3.43 -42.75
C LEU A 589 5.50 3.07 -42.92
N THR A 590 5.13 2.54 -44.09
CA THR A 590 3.77 2.08 -44.34
C THR A 590 3.41 0.90 -43.43
N GLY A 591 4.34 -0.05 -43.23
CA GLY A 591 4.14 -1.16 -42.31
C GLY A 591 3.94 -0.72 -40.86
N LEU A 592 4.73 0.27 -40.42
CA LEU A 592 4.60 0.86 -39.08
C LEU A 592 3.24 1.54 -38.90
N LEU A 593 2.83 2.40 -39.85
CA LEU A 593 1.58 3.15 -39.79
C LEU A 593 0.31 2.28 -39.91
N ILE A 594 0.40 1.09 -40.49
CA ILE A 594 -0.74 0.14 -40.54
C ILE A 594 -0.97 -0.54 -39.17
N LYS A 595 0.08 -0.65 -38.35
CA LYS A 595 0.03 -1.26 -37.02
C LYS A 595 -0.34 -0.27 -35.90
N GLN A 596 -0.14 1.02 -36.12
CA GLN A 596 -0.68 2.10 -35.27
C GLN A 596 -2.15 2.31 -35.60
#